data_AF-D8T2Q2-F1
#
_entry.id   AF-D8T2Q2-F1
#
_cell.length_a   1.000
_cell.length_b   1.000
_cell.length_c   1.000
_cell.angle_alpha   90.00
_cell.angle_beta   90.00
_cell.angle_gamma   90.00
#
_symmetry.space_group_name_H-M   'P 1'
#
loop_
_entity.id
_entity.type
_entity.pdbx_description
1 polymer ?
#
loop_
_entity_poly.entity_id
_entity_poly.type
_entity_poly.pdbx_seq_one_letter_code
_entity_poly.pdbx_strand_id
1 'polypeptide(L)'
;GIGKTTLIVKVVEKLRATHPNLKVQGFYTKEVRKEGERVGFEVIAFNGGRKEMLASINSPGYLENFRLPMVGRYKVNVPGFEALALPELEPLEDTQLFVIDEVGKMELFSPKFFPAVEALLQRRNAVILGSVP
;
A
#
# COMPACT_ATOMS: atom_id res chain seq x y z
N GLY A 1 -2.13 8.85 -13.52
CA GLY A 1 -1.92 7.39 -13.45
C GLY A 1 -2.55 6.73 -14.66
N ILE A 2 -2.04 5.57 -15.07
CA ILE A 2 -2.56 4.81 -16.23
C ILE A 2 -3.71 3.85 -15.85
N GLY A 3 -4.16 3.84 -14.59
CA GLY A 3 -5.29 3.04 -14.11
C GLY A 3 -4.95 1.68 -13.48
N LYS A 4 -3.67 1.39 -13.15
CA LYS A 4 -3.24 0.11 -12.52
C LYS A 4 -3.95 -0.17 -11.20
N THR A 5 -3.90 0.77 -10.26
CA THR A 5 -4.64 0.70 -8.99
C THR A 5 -6.12 0.43 -9.22
N THR A 6 -6.74 1.17 -10.15
CA THR A 6 -8.17 0.99 -10.47
C THR A 6 -8.46 -0.40 -11.00
N LEU A 7 -7.58 -0.96 -11.84
CA LEU A 7 -7.70 -2.32 -12.34
C LEU A 7 -7.57 -3.34 -11.20
N ILE A 8 -6.56 -3.21 -10.35
CA ILE A 8 -6.35 -4.09 -9.19
C ILE A 8 -7.56 -4.10 -8.28
N VAL A 9 -8.07 -2.92 -7.89
CA VAL A 9 -9.25 -2.81 -7.03
C VAL A 9 -10.46 -3.50 -7.68
N LYS A 10 -10.73 -3.25 -8.97
CA LYS A 10 -11.85 -3.90 -9.69
C LYS A 10 -11.69 -5.43 -9.79
N VAL A 11 -10.46 -5.92 -9.98
CA VAL A 11 -10.18 -7.36 -10.01
C VAL A 11 -10.50 -7.97 -8.65
N VAL A 12 -10.03 -7.37 -7.55
CA VAL A 12 -10.30 -7.84 -6.19
C VAL A 12 -11.79 -7.80 -5.86
N GLU A 13 -12.51 -6.74 -6.24
CA GLU A 13 -13.96 -6.63 -6.07
C GLU A 13 -14.70 -7.77 -6.79
N LYS A 14 -14.34 -8.04 -8.06
CA LYS A 14 -14.94 -9.12 -8.85
C LYS A 14 -14.61 -10.51 -8.29
N LEU A 15 -13.41 -10.71 -7.78
CA LEU A 15 -13.02 -11.95 -7.11
C LEU A 15 -13.83 -12.17 -5.83
N ARG A 16 -13.98 -11.15 -4.98
CA ARG A 16 -14.82 -11.22 -3.77
C ARG A 16 -16.29 -11.47 -4.10
N ALA A 17 -16.81 -10.90 -5.18
CA ALA A 17 -18.20 -11.13 -5.61
C ALA A 17 -18.44 -12.58 -6.08
N THR A 18 -17.45 -13.23 -6.68
CA THR A 18 -17.55 -14.62 -7.17
C THR A 18 -17.14 -15.65 -6.12
N HIS A 19 -16.28 -15.25 -5.18
CA HIS A 19 -15.76 -16.09 -4.10
C HIS A 19 -15.88 -15.32 -2.76
N PRO A 20 -17.07 -15.30 -2.13
CA PRO A 20 -17.33 -14.49 -0.94
C PRO A 20 -16.43 -14.80 0.26
N ASN A 21 -15.90 -16.03 0.32
CA ASN A 21 -15.01 -16.48 1.39
C ASN A 21 -13.53 -16.19 1.08
N LEU A 22 -13.20 -15.61 -0.08
CA LEU A 22 -11.82 -15.30 -0.46
C LEU A 22 -11.20 -14.32 0.54
N LYS A 23 -10.19 -14.79 1.27
CA LYS A 23 -9.42 -13.95 2.19
C LYS A 23 -8.32 -13.24 1.43
N VAL A 24 -8.46 -11.91 1.36
CA VAL A 24 -7.51 -11.02 0.69
C VAL A 24 -6.82 -10.15 1.74
N GLN A 25 -5.50 -10.13 1.69
CA GLN A 25 -4.65 -9.31 2.56
C GLN A 25 -3.74 -8.43 1.70
N GLY A 26 -3.20 -7.36 2.29
CA GLY A 26 -2.33 -6.44 1.57
C GLY A 26 -2.95 -5.05 1.46
N PHE A 27 -2.40 -4.23 0.58
CA PHE A 27 -2.80 -2.84 0.44
C PHE A 27 -2.77 -2.35 -1.00
N TYR A 28 -3.43 -1.21 -1.22
CA TYR A 28 -3.29 -0.44 -2.45
C TYR A 28 -3.00 1.03 -2.14
N THR A 29 -2.44 1.76 -3.09
CA THR A 29 -2.18 3.20 -2.96
C THR A 29 -3.29 4.00 -3.63
N LYS A 30 -3.58 5.20 -3.12
CA LYS A 30 -4.61 6.08 -3.69
C LYS A 30 -4.12 7.50 -3.74
N GLU A 31 -4.22 8.11 -4.92
CA GLU A 31 -3.92 9.53 -5.11
C GLU A 31 -4.93 10.40 -4.35
N VAL A 32 -4.42 11.31 -3.51
CA VAL A 32 -5.23 12.29 -2.78
C VAL A 32 -5.19 13.63 -3.52
N ARG A 33 -6.37 14.13 -3.86
CA ARG A 33 -6.54 15.44 -4.50
C ARG A 33 -7.36 16.39 -3.64
N LYS A 34 -6.97 17.66 -3.62
CA LYS A 34 -7.73 18.77 -3.05
C LYS A 34 -7.81 19.87 -4.10
N GLU A 35 -9.00 20.38 -4.37
CA GLU A 35 -9.22 21.47 -5.35
C GLU A 35 -8.61 21.16 -6.73
N GLY A 36 -8.67 19.90 -7.16
CA GLY A 36 -8.12 19.44 -8.45
C GLY A 36 -6.62 19.13 -8.43
N GLU A 37 -5.87 19.63 -7.44
CA GLU A 37 -4.45 19.39 -7.29
C GLU A 37 -4.13 18.13 -6.48
N ARG A 38 -3.08 17.41 -6.89
CA ARG A 38 -2.55 16.27 -6.13
C ARG A 38 -1.74 16.73 -4.92
N VAL A 39 -2.28 16.47 -3.74
CA VAL A 39 -1.68 16.86 -2.45
C VAL A 39 -0.98 15.71 -1.72
N GLY A 40 -1.20 14.46 -2.14
CA GLY A 40 -0.55 13.32 -1.52
C GLY A 40 -1.01 11.97 -2.05
N PHE A 41 -0.66 10.93 -1.30
CA PHE A 41 -0.96 9.53 -1.54
C PHE A 41 -1.32 8.86 -0.21
N GLU A 42 -2.43 8.12 -0.19
CA GLU A 42 -2.82 7.25 0.92
C GLU A 42 -2.43 5.81 0.59
N VAL A 43 -2.05 5.04 1.60
CA VAL A 43 -2.01 3.59 1.56
C VAL A 43 -3.26 3.06 2.27
N ILE A 44 -3.92 2.07 1.67
CA ILE A 44 -5.22 1.55 2.14
C ILE A 44 -5.14 0.03 2.20
N ALA A 45 -5.41 -0.54 3.37
CA ALA A 45 -5.48 -1.98 3.56
C ALA A 45 -6.75 -2.57 2.90
N PHE A 46 -6.61 -3.73 2.26
CA PHE A 46 -7.75 -4.48 1.75
C PHE A 46 -8.61 -5.09 2.86
N ASN A 47 -8.02 -5.28 4.04
CA ASN A 47 -8.69 -5.82 5.21
C ASN A 47 -9.07 -4.69 6.20
N GLY A 48 -10.33 -4.65 6.61
CA GLY A 48 -10.82 -3.68 7.61
C GLY A 48 -10.83 -2.20 7.18
N GLY A 49 -10.33 -1.86 5.98
CA GLY A 49 -10.38 -0.49 5.43
C GLY A 49 -9.49 0.52 6.16
N ARG A 50 -8.51 0.04 6.95
CA ARG A 50 -7.50 0.91 7.56
C ARG A 50 -6.78 1.69 6.46
N LYS A 51 -6.48 2.96 6.73
CA LYS A 51 -5.77 3.83 5.80
C LYS A 51 -4.78 4.71 6.54
N GLU A 52 -3.71 5.09 5.84
CA GLU A 52 -2.67 5.97 6.36
C GLU A 52 -2.13 6.85 5.23
N MET A 53 -1.66 8.05 5.54
CA MET A 53 -1.00 8.90 4.57
C MET A 53 0.39 8.33 4.27
N LEU A 54 0.63 7.90 3.04
CA LEU A 54 1.95 7.46 2.59
C LEU A 54 2.87 8.66 2.35
N ALA A 55 2.37 9.67 1.65
CA ALA A 55 3.14 10.88 1.38
C ALA A 55 2.24 12.09 1.13
N SER A 56 2.66 13.28 1.57
CA SER A 56 1.91 14.51 1.37
C SER A 56 2.82 15.72 1.19
N ILE A 57 2.28 16.81 0.61
CA ILE A 57 2.99 18.09 0.49
C ILE A 57 3.31 18.70 1.86
N ASN A 58 2.41 18.49 2.83
CA ASN A 58 2.58 18.92 4.22
C ASN A 58 3.13 17.76 5.03
N SER A 59 3.90 18.06 6.08
CA SER A 59 4.25 17.01 7.05
C SER A 59 3.00 16.64 7.85
N PRO A 60 2.77 15.37 8.20
CA PRO A 60 1.86 15.03 9.29
C PRO A 60 2.28 15.78 10.55
N GLY A 61 1.32 16.25 11.36
CA GLY A 61 1.61 17.10 12.54
C GLY A 61 2.63 16.47 13.49
N TYR A 62 2.57 15.14 13.68
CA TYR A 62 3.50 14.39 14.52
C TYR A 62 4.93 14.25 13.93
N LEU A 63 5.13 14.67 12.67
CA LEU A 63 6.41 14.65 11.96
C LEU A 63 6.92 16.03 11.54
N GLU A 64 6.28 17.13 11.98
CA GLU A 64 6.63 18.49 11.53
C GLU A 64 8.11 18.84 11.75
N ASN A 65 8.68 18.37 12.86
CA ASN A 65 10.08 18.65 13.23
C ASN A 65 11.09 17.62 12.71
N PHE A 66 10.64 16.61 11.96
CA PHE A 66 11.52 15.55 11.45
C PHE A 66 11.92 15.82 10.00
N ARG A 67 13.18 15.50 9.68
CA ARG A 67 13.63 15.42 8.28
C ARG A 67 13.07 14.17 7.65
N LEU A 68 12.03 14.33 6.84
CA LEU A 68 11.40 13.23 6.11
C LEU A 68 12.04 13.03 4.73
N PRO A 69 12.17 11.77 4.26
CA PRO A 69 12.54 11.51 2.87
C PRO A 69 11.50 12.12 1.93
N MET A 70 11.95 12.55 0.74
CA MET A 70 11.08 13.23 -0.23
C MET A 70 11.16 12.61 -1.62
N VAL A 71 10.01 12.64 -2.32
CA VAL A 71 9.91 12.36 -3.75
C VAL A 71 9.26 13.57 -4.42
N GLY A 72 10.06 14.36 -5.15
CA GLY A 72 9.61 15.65 -5.66
C GLY A 72 9.17 16.56 -4.51
N ARG A 73 7.92 17.00 -4.54
CA ARG A 73 7.31 17.88 -3.52
C ARG A 73 6.65 17.14 -2.35
N TYR A 74 6.68 15.81 -2.33
CA TYR A 74 5.96 14.99 -1.33
C TYR A 74 6.94 14.48 -0.27
N LYS A 75 6.60 14.73 0.99
CA LYS A 75 7.28 14.17 2.16
C LYS A 75 6.68 12.81 2.46
N VAL A 76 7.53 11.79 2.59
CA VAL A 76 7.10 10.40 2.79
C VAL A 76 7.02 10.10 4.29
N ASN A 77 5.86 9.60 4.71
CA ASN A 77 5.56 9.17 6.07
C ASN A 77 5.92 7.69 6.23
N VAL A 78 7.22 7.41 6.29
CA VAL A 78 7.72 6.03 6.45
C VAL A 78 7.14 5.35 7.70
N PRO A 79 7.07 5.98 8.89
CA PRO A 79 6.52 5.33 10.08
C PRO A 79 5.04 4.95 9.93
N GLY A 80 4.21 5.83 9.35
CA GLY A 80 2.80 5.54 9.10
C GLY A 80 2.63 4.44 8.05
N PHE A 81 3.40 4.50 6.96
CA PHE A 81 3.42 3.45 5.96
C PHE A 81 3.78 2.09 6.59
N GLU A 82 4.84 2.02 7.38
CA GLU A 82 5.25 0.78 8.06
C GLU A 82 4.16 0.25 8.99
N ALA A 83 3.51 1.11 9.77
CA ALA A 83 2.46 0.74 10.71
C ALA A 83 1.22 0.13 10.04
N LEU A 84 0.95 0.47 8.77
CA LEU A 84 -0.14 -0.10 7.99
C LEU A 84 0.30 -1.25 7.10
N ALA A 85 1.35 -1.05 6.29
CA ALA A 85 1.72 -1.97 5.23
C ALA A 85 2.40 -3.25 5.74
N LEU A 86 3.29 -3.16 6.73
CA LEU A 86 4.03 -4.35 7.19
C LEU A 86 3.10 -5.42 7.79
N PRO A 87 2.12 -5.08 8.67
CA PRO A 87 1.17 -6.07 9.15
C PRO A 87 0.32 -6.71 8.04
N GLU A 88 0.11 -6.01 6.92
CA GLU A 88 -0.65 -6.55 5.78
C GLU A 88 0.19 -7.52 4.92
N LEU A 89 1.51 -7.60 5.14
CA LEU A 89 2.40 -8.57 4.51
C LEU A 89 2.65 -9.81 5.37
N GLU A 90 2.25 -9.78 6.65
CA GLU A 90 2.36 -10.92 7.57
C GLU A 90 1.18 -11.89 7.38
N PRO A 91 1.39 -13.10 6.84
CA PRO A 91 0.27 -13.95 6.44
C PRO A 91 -0.54 -14.45 7.62
N LEU A 92 -1.85 -14.20 7.58
CA LEU A 92 -2.82 -14.91 8.39
C LEU A 92 -2.97 -16.35 7.87
N GLU A 93 -3.33 -17.30 8.74
CA GLU A 93 -3.39 -18.73 8.42
C GLU A 93 -4.19 -19.05 7.15
N ASP A 94 -5.25 -18.29 6.89
CA ASP A 94 -6.18 -18.50 5.77
C ASP A 94 -6.00 -17.50 4.62
N THR A 95 -4.91 -16.72 4.55
CA THR A 95 -4.75 -15.74 3.46
C THR A 95 -4.54 -16.45 2.12
N GLN A 96 -5.45 -16.21 1.18
CA GLN A 96 -5.45 -16.85 -0.14
C GLN A 96 -4.89 -15.95 -1.25
N LEU A 97 -4.99 -14.63 -1.08
CA LEU A 97 -4.51 -13.65 -2.05
C LEU A 97 -3.88 -12.47 -1.32
N PHE A 98 -2.63 -12.18 -1.65
CA PHE A 98 -1.96 -10.93 -1.28
C PHE A 98 -2.08 -9.92 -2.40
N VAL A 99 -2.36 -8.67 -2.05
CA VAL A 99 -2.39 -7.56 -2.99
C VAL A 99 -1.39 -6.49 -2.56
N ILE A 100 -0.44 -6.17 -3.44
CA ILE A 100 0.59 -5.17 -3.19
C ILE A 100 0.62 -4.22 -4.37
N ASP A 101 -0.14 -3.13 -4.28
CA ASP A 101 -0.08 -2.09 -5.31
C ASP A 101 1.16 -1.21 -5.12
N GLU A 102 1.83 -0.93 -6.24
CA GLU A 102 2.98 -0.03 -6.37
C GLU A 102 4.14 -0.31 -5.41
N VAL A 103 5.06 -1.19 -5.82
CA VAL A 103 6.41 -1.26 -5.21
C VAL A 103 7.29 -0.16 -5.83
N GLY A 104 7.12 1.07 -5.35
CA GLY A 104 7.75 2.26 -5.91
C GLY A 104 8.78 2.93 -5.00
N LYS A 105 9.28 4.09 -5.44
CA LYS A 105 10.31 4.85 -4.72
C LYS A 105 9.86 5.29 -3.32
N MET A 106 8.56 5.54 -3.12
CA MET A 106 8.05 6.02 -1.83
C MET A 106 8.05 4.90 -0.79
N GLU A 107 7.57 3.73 -1.17
CA GLU A 107 7.47 2.52 -0.35
C GLU A 107 8.86 1.99 0.01
N LEU A 108 9.81 2.07 -0.92
CA LEU A 108 11.20 1.65 -0.73
C LEU A 108 12.02 2.54 0.21
N PHE A 109 11.48 3.66 0.71
CA PHE A 109 12.09 4.36 1.84
C PHE A 109 11.94 3.61 3.16
N SER A 110 11.02 2.64 3.26
CA SER A 110 11.02 1.70 4.38
C SER A 110 12.09 0.62 4.14
N PRO A 111 13.13 0.53 5.00
CA PRO A 111 14.13 -0.53 4.88
C PRO A 111 13.56 -1.92 5.21
N LYS A 112 12.39 -1.99 5.83
CA LYS A 112 11.71 -3.24 6.21
C LYS A 112 10.78 -3.76 5.12
N PHE A 113 10.25 -2.85 4.29
CA PHE A 113 9.23 -3.20 3.30
C PHE A 113 9.74 -4.15 2.23
N PHE A 114 10.87 -3.84 1.59
CA PHE A 114 11.40 -4.68 0.52
C PHE A 114 11.74 -6.11 0.99
N PRO A 115 12.43 -6.31 2.13
CA PRO A 115 12.60 -7.64 2.71
C PRO A 115 11.29 -8.38 3.00
N ALA A 116 10.26 -7.69 3.47
CA ALA A 116 8.95 -8.30 3.73
C ALA A 116 8.27 -8.78 2.43
N VAL A 117 8.36 -7.99 1.36
CA VAL A 117 7.85 -8.38 0.03
C VAL A 117 8.64 -9.57 -0.53
N GLU A 118 9.98 -9.58 -0.43
CA GLU A 118 10.80 -10.71 -0.85
C GLU A 118 10.45 -12.00 -0.08
N ALA A 119 10.31 -11.90 1.25
CA ALA A 119 9.93 -13.03 2.08
C ALA A 119 8.57 -13.60 1.68
N LEU A 120 7.62 -12.74 1.30
CA LEU A 120 6.31 -13.15 0.81
C LEU A 120 6.40 -13.87 -0.55
N LEU A 121 7.19 -13.34 -1.49
CA LEU A 121 7.41 -13.92 -2.82
C LEU A 121 8.05 -15.32 -2.77
N GLN A 122 8.86 -15.59 -1.74
CA GLN A 122 9.50 -16.89 -1.55
C GLN A 122 8.56 -17.98 -0.99
N ARG A 123 7.33 -17.63 -0.57
CA ARG A 123 6.38 -18.60 -0.01
C ARG A 123 5.73 -19.43 -1.12
N ARG A 124 5.81 -20.76 -0.99
CA ARG A 124 5.28 -21.71 -1.98
C ARG A 124 3.77 -21.62 -2.26
N ASN A 125 2.99 -21.20 -1.27
CA ASN A 125 1.51 -21.22 -1.35
C ASN A 125 0.89 -19.82 -1.37
N ALA A 126 1.70 -18.76 -1.55
CA ALA A 126 1.18 -17.40 -1.62
C ALA A 126 0.82 -17.03 -3.07
N VAL A 127 -0.44 -16.67 -3.32
CA VAL A 127 -0.84 -16.00 -4.56
C VAL A 127 -0.71 -14.50 -4.35
N ILE A 128 0.04 -13.83 -5.21
CA ILE A 128 0.32 -12.39 -5.07
C ILE A 128 -0.11 -11.68 -6.36
N LEU A 129 -0.95 -10.65 -6.20
CA LEU A 129 -1.28 -9.69 -7.24
C LEU A 129 -0.59 -8.37 -6.88
N GLY A 130 0.30 -7.88 -7.75
CA GLY A 130 0.95 -6.61 -7.47
C GLY A 130 1.18 -5.76 -8.71
N SER A 131 1.52 -4.49 -8.49
CA SER A 131 1.93 -3.58 -9.55
C SER A 131 3.28 -2.95 -9.24
N VAL A 132 4.00 -2.63 -10.32
CA VAL A 132 5.24 -1.86 -10.28
C VAL A 132 5.06 -0.58 -11.09
N PRO A 133 5.78 0.51 -10.76
CA PRO A 133 5.71 1.78 -11.49
C PRO A 133 5.88 1.65 -13.00
#